data_AF-A0A1C3CWY1-F1
#
_entry.id   AF-A0A1C3CWY1-F1
#
_cell.length_a   1.000
_cell.length_b   1.000
_cell.length_c   1.000
_cell.angle_alpha   90.00
_cell.angle_beta   90.00
_cell.angle_gamma   90.00
#
_symmetry.space_group_name_H-M   'P 1'
#
loop_
_entity.id
_entity.type
_entity.pdbx_description
1 polymer ?
#
loop_
_entity_poly.entity_id
_entity_poly.type
_entity_poly.pdbx_seq_one_letter_code
_entity_poly.pdbx_strand_id
1 'polypeptide(L)'
;MRYKIIDVYQKENLKRYVAKCLKPHSPQFIVIESPQTLCLNIDIIEVNPHTAVATWATGEAISMKILQQFDHFDKTYMTNAL
;
A
#
# COMPACT_ATOMS: atom_id res chain seq x y z
N MET A 1 -4.13 -10.81 3.22
CA MET A 1 -5.13 -10.11 2.38
C MET A 1 -4.41 -9.44 1.22
N ARG A 2 -4.84 -9.68 -0.02
CA ARG A 2 -4.08 -9.25 -1.20
C ARG A 2 -4.45 -7.84 -1.65
N TYR A 3 -3.43 -7.02 -1.89
CA TYR A 3 -3.57 -5.66 -2.40
C TYR A 3 -2.74 -5.49 -3.66
N LYS A 4 -3.28 -4.75 -4.63
CA LYS A 4 -2.62 -4.43 -5.90
C LYS A 4 -2.16 -2.98 -5.87
N ILE A 5 -0.93 -2.70 -6.28
CA ILE A 5 -0.43 -1.32 -6.36
C ILE A 5 -1.17 -0.58 -7.48
N ILE A 6 -1.76 0.57 -7.18
CA ILE A 6 -2.56 1.36 -8.13
C ILE A 6 -2.04 2.79 -8.32
N ASP A 7 -1.26 3.31 -7.38
CA ASP A 7 -0.70 4.66 -7.45
C ASP A 7 0.64 4.76 -6.70
N VAL A 8 1.44 5.76 -7.05
CA VAL A 8 2.72 6.05 -6.41
C VAL A 8 2.91 7.56 -6.30
N TYR A 9 3.42 8.01 -5.16
CA TYR A 9 3.75 9.41 -4.94
C TYR A 9 5.01 9.54 -4.10
N GLN A 10 5.65 10.71 -4.16
CA GLN A 10 6.78 11.03 -3.29
C GLN A 10 6.34 11.96 -2.18
N LYS A 11 6.84 11.69 -0.96
CA LYS A 11 6.72 12.61 0.17
C LYS A 11 8.05 12.65 0.92
N GLU A 12 8.61 13.85 1.13
CA GLU A 12 9.84 14.05 1.93
C GLU A 12 11.00 13.11 1.50
N ASN A 13 11.16 12.90 0.18
CA ASN A 13 12.11 11.99 -0.48
C ASN A 13 11.83 10.48 -0.38
N LEU A 14 10.74 10.06 0.24
CA LEU A 14 10.33 8.66 0.33
C LEU A 14 9.24 8.34 -0.71
N LYS A 15 9.39 7.21 -1.39
CA LYS A 15 8.35 6.66 -2.27
C LYS A 15 7.26 6.01 -1.44
N ARG A 16 6.03 6.42 -1.68
CA ARG A 16 4.82 5.84 -1.09
C ARG A 16 3.93 5.30 -2.18
N TYR A 17 3.33 4.17 -1.89
CA TYR A 17 2.46 3.45 -2.81
C TYR A 17 1.06 3.40 -2.24
N VAL A 18 0.07 3.55 -3.11
CA VAL A 18 -1.31 3.24 -2.77
C VAL A 18 -1.64 1.88 -3.34
N ALA A 19 -2.13 0.99 -2.48
CA ALA A 19 -2.54 -0.34 -2.88
C ALA A 19 -4.03 -0.53 -2.63
N LYS A 20 -4.74 -1.14 -3.58
CA LYS A 20 -6.16 -1.44 -3.50
C LYS A 20 -6.37 -2.90 -3.13
N CYS A 21 -7.26 -3.17 -2.18
CA CYS A 21 -7.64 -4.52 -1.80
C CYS A 21 -8.34 -5.23 -2.96
N LEU A 22 -7.95 -6.47 -3.23
CA LEU A 22 -8.59 -7.30 -4.25
C LEU A 22 -9.86 -8.00 -3.74
N LYS A 23 -10.07 -8.04 -2.42
CA LYS A 23 -11.26 -8.65 -1.82
C LYS A 23 -12.40 -7.63 -1.74
N PRO A 24 -13.61 -7.97 -2.22
CA PRO A 24 -14.81 -7.15 -1.99
C PRO A 24 -15.09 -6.96 -0.50
N HIS A 25 -15.76 -5.86 -0.13
CA HIS A 25 -16.23 -5.57 1.23
C HIS A 25 -15.15 -5.56 2.33
N SER A 26 -13.90 -5.24 1.96
CA SER A 26 -12.76 -5.07 2.88
C SER A 26 -12.21 -3.65 2.77
N PRO A 27 -11.37 -3.18 3.73
CA PRO A 27 -10.69 -1.90 3.62
C PRO A 27 -10.08 -1.73 2.24
N GLN A 28 -10.58 -0.76 1.49
CA GLN A 28 -10.38 -0.76 0.05
C GLN A 28 -8.96 -0.34 -0.32
N PHE A 29 -8.31 0.49 0.50
CA PHE A 29 -7.03 1.08 0.15
C PHE A 29 -6.10 1.18 1.36
N ILE A 30 -4.80 1.10 1.06
CA ILE A 30 -3.73 1.31 2.03
C ILE A 30 -2.62 2.16 1.43
N VAL A 31 -1.97 2.98 2.26
CA VAL A 31 -0.70 3.62 1.92
C VAL A 31 0.45 2.82 2.50
N ILE A 32 1.46 2.57 1.67
CA ILE A 32 2.63 1.79 2.03
C ILE A 32 3.88 2.59 1.72
N GLU A 33 4.80 2.57 2.66
CA GLU A 33 6.16 3.01 2.45
C GLU A 33 7.05 1.80 2.25
N SER A 34 7.86 1.81 1.19
CA SER A 34 8.80 0.74 0.88
C SER A 34 10.10 1.30 0.32
N PRO A 35 11.27 0.76 0.73
CA PRO A 35 12.54 1.07 0.08
C PRO A 35 12.63 0.45 -1.32
N GLN A 36 11.77 -0.53 -1.65
CA GLN A 36 11.75 -1.18 -2.95
C GLN A 36 10.91 -0.38 -3.96
N THR A 37 11.28 -0.48 -5.24
CA THR A 37 10.45 0.05 -6.32
C THR A 37 9.39 -0.97 -6.69
N LEU A 38 8.11 -0.60 -6.52
CA LEU A 38 6.97 -1.44 -6.88
C LEU A 38 6.37 -1.00 -8.22
N CYS A 39 5.99 -1.97 -9.04
CA CYS A 39 5.37 -1.81 -10.34
C CYS A 39 3.87 -1.56 -10.21
N LEU A 40 3.43 -0.40 -10.70
CA LEU A 40 2.02 -0.04 -10.79
C LEU A 40 1.24 -1.08 -11.59
N ASN A 41 0.06 -1.43 -11.10
CA ASN A 41 -0.89 -2.35 -11.72
C ASN A 41 -0.38 -3.77 -12.03
N ILE A 42 0.81 -4.13 -11.57
CA ILE A 42 1.43 -5.44 -11.74
C ILE A 42 1.64 -6.08 -10.37
N ASP A 43 2.26 -5.34 -9.46
CA ASP A 43 2.66 -5.90 -8.17
C ASP A 43 1.46 -6.13 -7.24
N ILE A 44 1.47 -7.31 -6.63
CA ILE A 44 0.51 -7.73 -5.63
C ILE A 44 1.28 -8.07 -4.36
N ILE A 45 0.84 -7.47 -3.27
CA ILE A 45 1.36 -7.69 -1.92
C ILE A 45 0.31 -8.40 -1.08
N GLU A 46 0.78 -9.09 -0.06
CA GLU A 46 -0.04 -9.71 0.97
C GLU A 46 0.13 -8.97 2.28
N VAL A 47 -0.97 -8.42 2.79
CA VAL A 47 -1.03 -7.75 4.09
C VAL A 47 -1.61 -8.70 5.13
N ASN A 48 -0.89 -8.89 6.23
CA ASN A 48 -1.42 -9.57 7.41
C ASN A 48 -2.26 -8.56 8.23
N PRO A 49 -3.57 -8.80 8.41
CA PRO A 49 -4.46 -7.88 9.12
C PRO A 49 -4.14 -7.76 10.61
N HIS A 50 -3.43 -8.72 11.20
CA HIS A 50 -3.12 -8.74 12.63
C HIS A 50 -1.79 -8.08 12.98
N THR A 51 -0.87 -7.97 12.02
CA THR A 51 0.50 -7.49 12.28
C THR A 51 0.84 -6.19 11.55
N ALA A 52 -0.03 -5.69 10.68
CA ALA A 52 0.22 -4.52 9.83
C ALA A 52 1.50 -4.62 8.98
N VAL A 53 1.98 -5.84 8.75
CA VAL A 53 3.13 -6.16 7.90
C VAL A 53 2.62 -6.57 6.52
N ALA A 54 3.31 -6.12 5.48
CA ALA A 54 3.09 -6.56 4.11
C ALA A 54 4.28 -7.41 3.61
N THR A 55 3.97 -8.52 2.95
CA THR A 55 4.90 -9.41 2.26
C THR A 55 4.60 -9.45 0.77
N TRP A 56 5.48 -10.01 -0.05
CA TRP A 56 5.13 -10.36 -1.43
C TRP A 56 4.03 -11.43 -1.42
N ALA A 57 3.25 -11.51 -2.50
CA ALA A 57 2.30 -12.62 -2.69
C ALA A 57 3.00 -14.00 -2.76
N THR A 58 4.33 -14.04 -2.93
CA THR A 58 5.19 -15.23 -2.88
C THR A 58 5.60 -15.61 -1.45
N GLY A 59 5.28 -14.79 -0.44
CA GLY A 59 5.63 -15.01 0.97
C GLY A 59 6.98 -14.44 1.39
N GLU A 60 7.75 -13.85 0.48
CA GLU A 60 9.00 -13.16 0.82
C GLU A 60 8.72 -11.92 1.69
N ALA A 61 9.41 -11.84 2.82
CA ALA A 61 9.28 -10.72 3.74
C ALA A 61 9.86 -9.46 3.10
N ILE A 62 9.05 -8.42 3.04
CA ILE A 62 9.48 -7.10 2.59
C ILE A 62 9.41 -6.17 3.78
N SER A 63 10.41 -5.32 3.96
CA SER A 63 10.33 -4.23 4.92
C SER A 63 9.38 -3.17 4.38
N MET A 64 8.08 -3.42 4.53
CA MET A 64 7.00 -2.53 4.12
C MET A 64 6.24 -2.08 5.35
N LYS A 65 6.07 -0.77 5.46
CA LYS A 65 5.32 -0.15 6.55
C LYS A 65 3.99 0.36 6.02
N ILE A 66 2.90 -0.16 6.57
CA ILE A 66 1.56 0.37 6.30
C ILE A 66 1.39 1.65 7.11
N LEU A 67 1.14 2.77 6.42
CA LEU A 67 1.01 4.08 7.04
C LEU A 67 -0.45 4.42 7.35
N GLN A 68 -1.36 4.07 6.44
CA GLN A 68 -2.77 4.45 6.49
C GLN A 68 -3.64 3.36 5.85
N GLN A 69 -4.89 3.26 6.29
CA GLN A 69 -5.93 2.41 5.72
C GLN A 69 -7.21 3.23 5.56
N PHE A 70 -7.91 3.09 4.44
CA PHE A 70 -9.11 3.87 4.14
C PHE A 70 -10.04 3.16 3.15
N ASP A 71 -11.33 3.48 3.24
CA ASP A 71 -12.38 2.85 2.44
C ASP A 71 -12.70 3.57 1.13
N HIS A 72 -12.33 4.85 1.02
CA HIS A 72 -12.62 5.70 -0.14
C HIS A 72 -11.34 6.25 -0.76
N PHE A 73 -11.15 6.04 -2.07
CA PHE A 73 -10.01 6.59 -2.79
C PHE A 73 -10.21 8.07 -3.07
N ASP A 74 -9.66 8.91 -2.21
CA ASP A 74 -9.54 10.34 -2.41
C ASP A 74 -8.06 10.71 -2.37
N LYS A 75 -7.60 11.57 -3.30
CA LYS A 75 -6.21 12.04 -3.36
C LYS A 75 -5.82 12.92 -2.17
N THR A 76 -6.71 13.11 -1.20
CA THR A 76 -6.41 13.82 0.04
C THR A 76 -5.25 13.20 0.85
N TYR A 77 -4.86 11.94 0.61
CA TYR A 77 -3.61 11.38 1.13
C TYR A 77 -2.35 12.14 0.67
N MET A 78 -2.43 12.88 -0.44
CA MET A 78 -1.34 13.74 -0.93
C MET A 78 -1.27 15.09 -0.18
N THR A 79 -2.35 15.51 0.48
CA THR A 79 -2.49 16.85 1.10
C THR A 79 -2.01 16.97 2.53
N ASN A 80 -1.45 15.93 3.16
CA ASN A 80 -0.71 16.10 4.43
C ASN A 80 0.67 16.76 4.19
N ALA A 81 0.71 17.80 3.37
CA ALA A 81 1.80 18.76 3.22
C ALA A 81 1.45 20.00 4.06
N LEU A 82 1.44 19.84 5.38
CA LEU A 82 1.60 20.91 6.36
C LEU A 82 2.37 20.34 7.55
#